data_AF-A0A1F6G295-F1
#
_entry.id   AF-A0A1F6G295-F1
#
_cell.length_a   1.000
_cell.length_b   1.000
_cell.length_c   1.000
_cell.angle_alpha   90.00
_cell.angle_beta   90.00
_cell.angle_gamma   90.00
#
_symmetry.space_group_name_H-M   'P 1'
#
loop_
_entity.id
_entity.type
_entity.pdbx_description
1 polymer ?
#
loop_
_entity_poly.entity_id
_entity_poly.type
_entity_poly.pdbx_seq_one_letter_code
_entity_poly.pdbx_strand_id
1 'polypeptide(L)'
;MKLPSSLKDIHPAAAVLIVTVLLAGFIFLLNGTELGNFLRAQLIGSAQPCNDQADNDNDGKTDYPADLGCQRANDINEDQDGECFNNIDDDGDGAIDAADFSCKILFNGENMPKSFCQDGVDNDKDGSIDLADQGCANAQDHSEN
;
A
#
# COMPACT_ATOMS: atom_id res chain seq x y z
N MET A 1 -7.33 46.83 38.94
CA MET A 1 -6.77 45.52 39.34
C MET A 1 -5.30 45.71 39.66
N LYS A 2 -4.91 45.37 40.89
CA LYS A 2 -3.57 45.67 41.43
C LYS A 2 -2.66 44.48 41.09
N LEU A 3 -1.68 44.69 40.21
CA LEU A 3 -0.63 43.67 39.99
C LEU A 3 0.15 43.48 41.30
N PRO A 4 0.49 42.24 41.68
CA PRO A 4 1.30 41.98 42.86
C PRO A 4 2.68 42.64 42.73
N SER A 5 3.15 43.26 43.82
CA SER A 5 4.33 44.14 43.84
C SER A 5 5.63 43.49 43.35
N SER A 6 5.71 42.16 43.30
CA SER A 6 6.89 41.43 42.80
C SER A 6 7.09 41.47 41.27
N LEU A 7 6.13 41.98 40.49
CA LEU A 7 6.23 42.02 39.03
C LEU A 7 6.76 43.34 38.45
N LYS A 8 6.88 44.41 39.26
CA LYS A 8 7.32 45.73 38.76
C LYS A 8 8.82 45.86 38.59
N ASP A 9 9.60 45.01 39.24
CA ASP A 9 11.07 45.07 39.26
C ASP A 9 11.73 43.95 38.45
N ILE A 10 10.97 43.29 37.57
CA ILE A 10 11.54 42.30 36.64
C ILE A 10 12.36 43.09 35.60
N HIS A 11 13.67 43.01 35.73
CA HIS A 11 14.62 43.56 34.77
C HIS A 11 14.19 43.15 33.35
N PRO A 12 14.23 44.05 32.35
CA PRO A 12 13.76 43.74 30.99
C PRO A 12 14.37 42.46 30.42
N ALA A 13 15.63 42.14 30.78
CA ALA A 13 16.27 40.88 30.42
C ALA A 13 15.60 39.63 31.03
N ALA A 14 15.07 39.70 32.25
CA ALA A 14 14.37 38.61 32.91
C ALA A 14 12.96 38.40 32.32
N ALA A 15 12.28 39.47 31.91
CA ALA A 15 11.01 39.35 31.19
C ALA A 15 11.20 38.69 29.81
N VAL A 16 12.25 39.08 29.08
CA VAL A 16 12.64 38.44 27.81
C VAL A 16 13.00 36.97 28.02
N LEU A 17 13.70 36.64 29.11
CA LEU A 17 14.04 35.25 29.45
C LEU A 17 12.80 34.42 29.74
N ILE A 18 11.84 34.96 30.50
CA ILE A 18 10.59 34.25 30.83
C ILE A 18 9.75 34.01 29.57
N VAL A 19 9.61 35.03 28.71
CA VAL A 19 8.86 34.88 27.45
C VAL A 19 9.53 33.86 26.53
N THR A 20 10.86 33.92 26.40
CA THR A 20 11.60 32.98 25.54
C THR A 20 11.56 31.55 26.08
N VAL A 21 11.61 31.35 27.40
CA VAL A 21 11.49 30.03 28.04
C VAL A 21 10.07 29.46 27.88
N LEU A 22 9.02 30.28 28.03
CA LEU A 22 7.64 29.84 27.82
C LEU A 22 7.35 29.51 26.35
N LEU A 23 7.84 30.32 25.42
CA LEU A 23 7.71 30.06 23.98
C LEU A 23 8.45 28.77 23.58
N ALA A 24 9.67 28.60 24.08
CA ALA A 24 10.47 27.40 23.85
C ALA A 24 9.81 26.15 24.46
N GLY A 25 9.23 26.26 25.65
CA GLY A 25 8.47 25.18 26.28
C GLY A 25 7.23 24.78 25.49
N PHE A 26 6.49 25.73 24.92
CA PHE A 26 5.33 25.45 24.06
C PHE A 26 5.74 24.77 22.75
N ILE A 27 6.84 25.23 22.14
CA ILE A 27 7.44 24.59 20.96
C ILE A 27 7.90 23.17 21.31
N PHE A 28 8.46 22.95 22.50
CA PHE A 28 8.89 21.63 22.96
C PHE A 28 7.70 20.67 23.15
N LEU A 29 6.56 21.15 23.64
CA LEU A 29 5.33 20.34 23.79
C LEU A 29 4.73 19.92 22.43
N LEU A 30 4.83 20.76 21.40
CA LEU A 30 4.35 20.42 20.06
C LEU A 30 5.27 19.43 19.32
N ASN A 31 6.57 19.41 19.63
CA ASN A 31 7.56 18.59 18.94
C ASN A 31 8.04 17.38 19.75
N GLY A 32 7.57 17.20 20.99
CA GLY A 32 8.08 16.17 21.91
C GLY A 32 7.01 15.37 22.66
N THR A 33 5.75 15.43 22.25
CA THR A 33 4.66 14.65 22.88
C THR A 33 4.00 13.69 21.90
N GLU A 34 3.54 12.53 22.40
CA GLU A 34 2.76 11.53 21.66
C GLU A 34 1.54 12.15 20.97
N LEU A 35 0.86 13.12 21.61
CA LEU A 35 -0.25 13.88 21.03
C LEU A 35 0.18 14.77 19.85
N GLY A 36 1.38 15.34 19.87
CA GLY A 36 1.96 16.10 18.76
C GLY A 36 2.26 15.23 17.54
N ASN A 37 2.76 14.00 17.77
CA ASN A 37 2.91 13.00 16.71
C ASN A 37 1.56 12.50 16.18
N PHE A 38 0.56 12.31 17.06
CA PHE A 38 -0.79 11.88 16.67
C PHE A 38 -1.50 12.94 15.81
N LEU A 39 -1.41 14.23 16.17
CA LEU A 39 -1.94 15.34 15.38
C LEU A 39 -1.19 15.55 14.06
N ARG A 40 0.12 15.23 13.98
CA ARG A 40 0.88 15.24 12.71
C ARG A 40 0.46 14.09 11.79
N ALA A 41 0.30 12.89 12.32
CA ALA A 41 -0.19 11.74 11.56
C ALA A 41 -1.59 11.97 10.98
N GLN A 42 -2.42 12.79 11.65
CA GLN A 42 -3.81 13.02 11.26
C GLN A 42 -4.04 14.29 10.41
N LEU A 43 -3.04 15.17 10.24
CA LEU A 43 -3.15 16.44 9.48
C LEU A 43 -2.10 16.63 8.37
N ILE A 44 -1.08 15.77 8.25
CA ILE A 44 -0.10 15.77 7.16
C ILE A 44 0.13 14.34 6.65
N GLY A 45 -0.95 13.58 6.48
CA GLY A 45 -0.94 12.29 5.80
C GLY A 45 -1.91 12.40 4.62
N SER A 46 -1.43 12.89 3.47
CA SER A 46 -2.08 12.48 2.23
C SER A 46 -1.66 11.03 2.03
N ALA A 47 -2.61 10.13 2.29
CA ALA A 47 -2.60 8.73 1.95
C ALA A 47 -1.91 8.50 0.60
N GLN A 48 -0.62 8.20 0.64
CA GLN A 48 0.15 7.84 -0.52
C GLN A 48 0.82 6.51 -0.17
N PRO A 49 0.01 5.45 -0.16
CA PRO A 49 0.41 4.13 0.30
C PRO A 49 1.54 3.54 -0.54
N CYS A 50 1.75 4.08 -1.74
CA CYS A 50 2.87 3.69 -2.61
C CYS A 50 4.20 4.37 -2.27
N ASN A 51 4.30 5.15 -1.20
CA ASN A 51 5.58 5.69 -0.73
C ASN A 51 5.71 5.87 0.80
N ASP A 52 4.92 5.14 1.59
CA ASP A 52 4.86 5.31 3.05
C ASP A 52 5.58 4.21 3.86
N GLN A 53 6.30 3.31 3.17
CA GLN A 53 7.08 2.19 3.70
C GLN A 53 6.22 1.16 4.46
N ALA A 54 4.93 1.12 4.19
CA ALA A 54 4.02 0.14 4.74
C ALA A 54 3.42 -0.70 3.60
N ASP A 55 3.38 -2.01 3.82
CA ASP A 55 2.59 -2.97 3.05
C ASP A 55 1.10 -2.70 3.30
N ASN A 56 0.54 -1.70 2.61
CA ASN A 56 -0.82 -1.26 2.91
C ASN A 56 -1.89 -2.17 2.29
N ASP A 57 -1.52 -3.04 1.36
CA ASP A 57 -2.38 -4.06 0.77
C ASP A 57 -2.14 -5.48 1.36
N ASN A 58 -1.06 -5.67 2.13
CA ASN A 58 -0.66 -6.91 2.81
C ASN A 58 -0.39 -8.08 1.87
N ASP A 59 0.00 -7.81 0.62
CA ASP A 59 0.44 -8.83 -0.34
C ASP A 59 1.91 -9.28 -0.08
N GLY A 60 2.57 -8.63 0.89
CA GLY A 60 3.97 -8.84 1.23
C GLY A 60 4.94 -7.92 0.48
N LYS A 61 4.44 -6.95 -0.28
CA LYS A 61 5.13 -5.80 -0.89
C LYS A 61 4.80 -4.56 -0.06
N THR A 62 5.16 -3.35 -0.47
CA THR A 62 5.38 -2.28 0.56
C THR A 62 5.39 -0.87 0.00
N ASP A 63 5.67 -0.67 -1.29
CA ASP A 63 5.64 0.65 -1.92
C ASP A 63 6.03 0.53 -3.41
N TYR A 64 5.73 1.55 -4.20
CA TYR A 64 6.36 1.70 -5.51
C TYR A 64 7.90 1.76 -5.40
N PRO A 65 8.68 1.06 -6.24
CA PRO A 65 8.26 0.15 -7.32
C PRO A 65 8.29 -1.33 -6.91
N ALA A 66 8.53 -1.64 -5.64
CA ALA A 66 8.57 -3.02 -5.14
C ALA A 66 7.19 -3.67 -5.13
N ASP A 67 6.16 -2.83 -5.10
CA ASP A 67 4.76 -3.17 -5.10
C ASP A 67 4.14 -3.09 -6.50
N LEU A 68 3.70 -4.27 -6.97
CA LEU A 68 2.87 -4.49 -8.17
C LEU A 68 1.68 -3.54 -8.20
N GLY A 69 1.10 -3.36 -7.04
CA GLY A 69 -0.06 -2.56 -6.76
C GLY A 69 0.17 -1.04 -6.88
N CYS A 70 1.38 -0.59 -7.16
CA CYS A 70 1.67 0.81 -7.39
C CYS A 70 2.11 1.04 -8.83
N GLN A 71 1.35 1.82 -9.60
CA GLN A 71 1.85 2.29 -10.90
C GLN A 71 2.90 3.42 -10.73
N ARG A 72 2.84 4.19 -9.63
CA ARG A 72 3.75 5.31 -9.28
C ARG A 72 3.85 5.51 -7.77
N ALA A 73 4.98 6.04 -7.30
CA ALA A 73 5.18 6.45 -5.91
C ALA A 73 4.24 7.57 -5.43
N ASN A 74 3.51 8.19 -6.35
CA ASN A 74 2.50 9.18 -6.01
C ASN A 74 1.07 8.69 -6.18
N ASP A 75 0.91 7.40 -6.38
CA ASP A 75 -0.38 6.78 -6.38
C ASP A 75 -0.91 6.70 -4.96
N ILE A 76 -2.22 6.86 -4.90
CA ILE A 76 -2.97 6.94 -3.65
C ILE A 76 -3.42 5.55 -3.18
N ASN A 77 -2.98 4.49 -3.87
CA ASN A 77 -3.37 3.10 -3.69
C ASN A 77 -2.27 2.15 -4.17
N GLU A 78 -2.02 1.11 -3.38
CA GLU A 78 -0.97 0.08 -3.50
C GLU A 78 -1.58 -1.25 -3.97
N ASP A 79 -2.61 -1.24 -4.80
CA ASP A 79 -3.38 -2.43 -5.23
C ASP A 79 -3.54 -2.60 -6.77
N GLN A 80 -2.81 -1.83 -7.58
CA GLN A 80 -2.76 -1.81 -9.04
C GLN A 80 -1.86 -2.87 -9.72
N ASP A 81 -2.11 -4.17 -9.60
CA ASP A 81 -1.34 -5.22 -10.31
C ASP A 81 -1.17 -4.98 -11.82
N GLY A 82 -0.02 -4.44 -12.22
CA GLY A 82 0.15 -3.85 -13.55
C GLY A 82 -0.05 -4.80 -14.73
N GLU A 83 0.36 -6.07 -14.62
CA GLU A 83 0.14 -7.11 -15.65
C GLU A 83 -1.36 -7.46 -15.76
N CYS A 84 -2.10 -7.28 -14.67
CA CYS A 84 -3.54 -7.53 -14.64
C CYS A 84 -4.38 -6.32 -15.09
N PHE A 85 -3.77 -5.19 -15.49
CA PHE A 85 -4.48 -3.94 -15.82
C PHE A 85 -3.87 -3.11 -16.95
N ASN A 86 -3.03 -3.68 -17.82
CA ASN A 86 -2.33 -2.95 -18.89
C ASN A 86 -2.85 -3.22 -20.33
N ASN A 87 -3.87 -4.07 -20.49
CA ASN A 87 -4.44 -4.53 -21.76
C ASN A 87 -3.47 -5.28 -22.68
N ILE A 88 -2.46 -5.94 -22.10
CA ILE A 88 -1.52 -6.82 -22.78
C ILE A 88 -1.72 -8.24 -22.21
N ASP A 89 -1.55 -9.24 -23.08
CA ASP A 89 -1.44 -10.65 -22.69
C ASP A 89 0.04 -10.89 -22.37
N ASP A 90 0.42 -10.65 -21.11
CA ASP A 90 1.80 -10.65 -20.66
C ASP A 90 2.39 -12.07 -20.54
N ASP A 91 1.54 -13.09 -20.39
CA ASP A 91 1.98 -14.49 -20.30
C ASP A 91 1.77 -15.30 -21.60
N GLY A 92 1.04 -14.75 -22.57
CA GLY A 92 0.83 -15.31 -23.90
C GLY A 92 -0.14 -16.49 -23.94
N ASP A 93 -0.97 -16.68 -22.92
CA ASP A 93 -1.96 -17.77 -22.85
C ASP A 93 -3.28 -17.43 -23.57
N GLY A 94 -3.39 -16.18 -24.05
CA GLY A 94 -4.52 -15.67 -24.81
C GLY A 94 -5.59 -14.97 -23.97
N ALA A 95 -5.41 -14.88 -22.66
CA ALA A 95 -6.18 -13.99 -21.79
C ALA A 95 -5.43 -12.69 -21.53
N ILE A 96 -6.17 -11.66 -21.08
CA ILE A 96 -5.64 -10.31 -20.85
C ILE A 96 -6.27 -9.77 -19.60
N ASP A 97 -5.47 -9.15 -18.75
CA ASP A 97 -5.84 -8.46 -17.54
C ASP A 97 -6.78 -9.32 -16.66
N ALA A 98 -7.91 -8.74 -16.25
CA ALA A 98 -8.96 -9.41 -15.50
C ALA A 98 -9.63 -10.60 -16.23
N ALA A 99 -9.39 -10.80 -17.53
CA ALA A 99 -9.84 -12.01 -18.22
C ALA A 99 -8.95 -13.22 -17.92
N ASP A 100 -7.70 -12.99 -17.53
CA ASP A 100 -6.72 -13.99 -17.14
C ASP A 100 -7.06 -14.65 -15.80
N PHE A 101 -6.87 -15.96 -15.69
CA PHE A 101 -7.12 -16.72 -14.47
C PHE A 101 -6.11 -16.40 -13.36
N SER A 102 -4.84 -16.23 -13.71
CA SER A 102 -3.78 -15.91 -12.77
C SER A 102 -4.01 -14.55 -12.10
N CYS A 103 -4.54 -13.60 -12.88
CA CYS A 103 -4.99 -12.31 -12.37
C CYS A 103 -6.25 -12.36 -11.49
N LYS A 104 -6.91 -13.50 -11.33
CA LYS A 104 -8.09 -13.66 -10.46
C LYS A 104 -7.76 -14.27 -9.10
N ILE A 105 -6.57 -14.86 -8.91
CA ILE A 105 -6.26 -15.66 -7.71
C ILE A 105 -5.21 -14.99 -6.82
N LEU A 106 -4.02 -14.73 -7.35
CA LEU A 106 -2.91 -14.21 -6.53
C LEU A 106 -2.66 -12.73 -6.74
N PHE A 107 -3.29 -12.08 -7.75
CA PHE A 107 -3.24 -10.63 -7.94
C PHE A 107 -1.78 -10.15 -7.82
N ASN A 108 -0.88 -10.87 -8.51
CA ASN A 108 0.56 -10.65 -8.46
C ASN A 108 1.19 -10.80 -9.85
N GLY A 109 0.35 -10.87 -10.90
CA GLY A 109 0.73 -11.08 -12.29
C GLY A 109 -0.17 -12.06 -13.04
N GLU A 110 0.00 -12.11 -14.36
CA GLU A 110 -0.66 -13.08 -15.24
C GLU A 110 0.05 -14.45 -15.23
N ASN A 111 1.30 -14.50 -14.79
CA ASN A 111 2.10 -15.72 -14.93
C ASN A 111 1.63 -16.90 -14.05
N MET A 112 1.12 -16.64 -12.85
CA MET A 112 0.71 -17.67 -11.89
C MET A 112 -0.31 -17.16 -10.86
N PRO A 113 -1.16 -18.05 -10.31
CA PRO A 113 -1.22 -19.47 -10.56
C PRO A 113 -2.02 -19.77 -11.83
N LYS A 114 -1.57 -20.77 -12.59
CA LYS A 114 -2.28 -21.24 -13.78
C LYS A 114 -3.53 -22.02 -13.43
N SER A 115 -4.52 -22.01 -14.33
CA SER A 115 -5.71 -22.83 -14.14
C SER A 115 -5.37 -24.31 -14.36
N PHE A 116 -6.21 -25.22 -13.88
CA PHE A 116 -6.00 -26.66 -14.08
C PHE A 116 -5.93 -27.05 -15.57
N CYS A 117 -6.57 -26.26 -16.45
CA CYS A 117 -6.53 -26.49 -17.88
C CYS A 117 -5.28 -25.92 -18.59
N GLN A 118 -4.29 -25.42 -17.84
CA GLN A 118 -3.02 -24.91 -18.35
C GLN A 118 -1.87 -25.05 -17.33
N ASP A 119 -2.00 -25.91 -16.32
CA ASP A 119 -0.97 -26.12 -15.30
C ASP A 119 -0.01 -27.28 -15.65
N GLY A 120 -0.27 -27.99 -16.74
CA GLY A 120 0.56 -29.10 -17.23
C GLY A 120 0.33 -30.41 -16.48
N VAL A 121 -0.71 -30.49 -15.65
CA VAL A 121 -1.02 -31.65 -14.81
C VAL A 121 -2.38 -32.23 -15.22
N ASP A 122 -2.50 -33.55 -15.09
CA ASP A 122 -3.75 -34.30 -15.23
C ASP A 122 -4.45 -34.31 -13.86
N ASN A 123 -5.33 -33.33 -13.62
CA ASN A 123 -5.87 -33.09 -12.28
C ASN A 123 -7.02 -34.05 -11.92
N ASP A 124 -7.67 -34.67 -12.90
CA ASP A 124 -8.73 -35.68 -12.71
C ASP A 124 -8.25 -37.13 -12.88
N LYS A 125 -7.05 -37.33 -13.43
CA LYS A 125 -6.36 -38.61 -13.65
C LYS A 125 -7.03 -39.48 -14.71
N ASP A 126 -7.64 -38.87 -15.71
CA ASP A 126 -8.25 -39.56 -16.86
C ASP A 126 -7.23 -39.92 -17.97
N GLY A 127 -6.04 -39.29 -17.91
CA GLY A 127 -4.93 -39.50 -18.83
C GLY A 127 -4.77 -38.42 -19.90
N SER A 128 -5.67 -37.44 -19.96
CA SER A 128 -5.54 -36.20 -20.73
C SER A 128 -4.91 -35.10 -19.87
N ILE A 129 -4.41 -34.03 -20.49
CA ILE A 129 -3.75 -32.94 -19.79
C ILE A 129 -4.18 -31.63 -20.44
N ASP A 130 -4.53 -30.63 -19.63
CA ASP A 130 -4.79 -29.24 -20.05
C ASP A 130 -5.85 -29.17 -21.17
N LEU A 131 -5.65 -28.32 -22.19
CA LEU A 131 -6.53 -28.18 -23.36
C LEU A 131 -6.70 -29.45 -24.21
N ALA A 132 -5.93 -30.51 -23.97
CA ALA A 132 -6.18 -31.81 -24.60
C ALA A 132 -7.26 -32.61 -23.86
N ASP A 133 -7.55 -32.24 -22.61
CA ASP A 133 -8.62 -32.77 -21.78
C ASP A 133 -10.00 -32.27 -22.22
N GLN A 134 -11.01 -33.14 -22.17
CA GLN A 134 -12.38 -32.82 -22.60
C GLN A 134 -13.22 -32.13 -21.52
N GLY A 135 -12.84 -32.29 -20.26
CA GLY A 135 -13.33 -31.55 -19.12
C GLY A 135 -12.91 -30.07 -19.16
N CYS A 136 -11.84 -29.73 -19.87
CA CYS A 136 -11.39 -28.35 -20.08
C CYS A 136 -12.18 -27.60 -21.15
N ALA A 137 -12.97 -26.58 -20.74
CA ALA A 137 -13.70 -25.75 -21.69
C ALA A 137 -12.81 -24.73 -22.43
N ASN A 138 -11.76 -24.22 -21.78
CA ASN A 138 -10.75 -23.30 -22.32
C ASN A 138 -9.55 -23.16 -21.34
N ALA A 139 -8.51 -22.42 -21.72
CA ALA A 139 -7.28 -22.27 -20.94
C ALA A 139 -7.46 -21.51 -19.61
N GLN A 140 -8.58 -20.79 -19.44
CA GLN A 140 -8.89 -20.07 -18.22
C GLN A 140 -9.86 -20.84 -17.31
N ASP A 141 -10.23 -22.06 -17.70
CA ASP A 141 -11.09 -22.96 -16.93
C ASP A 141 -10.27 -23.63 -15.82
N HIS A 142 -10.78 -23.61 -14.60
CA HIS A 142 -10.15 -24.25 -13.43
C HIS A 142 -10.80 -25.60 -13.09
N SER A 143 -11.58 -26.15 -14.03
CA SER A 143 -12.21 -27.47 -13.92
C SER A 143 -11.67 -28.38 -15.02
N GLU A 144 -11.20 -29.56 -14.61
CA GLU A 144 -10.78 -30.70 -15.45
C GLU A 144 -11.49 -31.91 -14.82
N ASN A 145 -12.47 -32.52 -15.50
CA ASN A 145 -13.44 -33.49 -14.92
C ASN A 145 -13.78 -34.61 -15.90
#